data_AF-A0A4Z2G251-F1
#
_entry.id   AF-A0A4Z2G251-F1
#
_cell.length_a   1.000
_cell.length_b   1.000
_cell.length_c   1.000
_cell.angle_alpha   90.00
_cell.angle_beta   90.00
_cell.angle_gamma   90.00
#
_symmetry.space_group_name_H-M   'P 1'
#
loop_
_entity.id
_entity.type
_entity.pdbx_description
1 polymer ?
#
loop_
_entity_poly.entity_id
_entity_poly.type
_entity_poly.pdbx_seq_one_letter_code
_entity_poly.pdbx_strand_id
1 'polypeptide(L)'
;MHEISIVDLHLNIVTDVQDMAPRSQPGSAHLGAATDHNVDNTTAMLREWLKRAQSVYHYVEWRPMEEPKSYTDEWGPKHWPPSRFNHVLKLRQAALKAARERWADYILFVDSDNLLTNPRVLNLLMAENLTLAAPMLESRSLYSNFWCGITPQGYYKRTPDYQPIREWKRLGCYPVPMVHSTFLVDLRRESSRGLAFYPPHPDYSWAFDDIMVFAFSARQAGPYEKVHSQQTTTFEAGLLHGSVSLRTACDLIGGRQTGLIRRGDGRIRVYLINLKRRLDRRTRMLKTMSSLGIHTTLMDAVDGKALNTSQLQALGIEMLPGYKDPYSGRVLTRGEIGCFLSHHSVWKQVLERGLQRVLLLEDDVRFEPRFKRRLQAIVDDIDKTQLDWDLIYVGRKRMQVQQPEQSVDGVNNLVKADYSYWTLGYALSQQGARKLLAADPFTRMLPVDEFLPVMFDKHPNTQFMSHFEPRDLKAFSVEPLLIYPTHYTGEPGYFSDTETSTIWDDEAVSTDWDRQDARKTAQQDSIRPVAQNSVSGESPPPAARASRDEL
;
A
#
# COMPACT_ATOMS: atom_id res chain seq x y z
N MET A 1 -5.55 -10.14 -33.91
CA MET A 1 -6.10 -8.81 -34.24
C MET A 1 -7.45 -8.68 -33.57
N HIS A 2 -7.51 -8.07 -32.38
CA HIS A 2 -8.73 -7.47 -31.84
C HIS A 2 -8.28 -6.16 -31.19
N GLU A 3 -8.63 -5.06 -31.85
CA GLU A 3 -8.39 -3.69 -31.41
C GLU A 3 -9.30 -3.38 -30.22
N ILE A 4 -8.74 -2.85 -29.14
CA ILE A 4 -9.48 -2.32 -28.00
C ILE A 4 -9.62 -0.82 -28.27
N SER A 5 -10.86 -0.33 -28.37
CA SER A 5 -11.12 1.10 -28.48
C SER A 5 -11.10 1.72 -27.09
N ILE A 6 -10.54 2.93 -27.03
CA ILE A 6 -10.49 3.77 -25.84
C ILE A 6 -11.93 4.17 -25.50
N VAL A 7 -12.38 3.81 -24.31
CA VAL A 7 -13.71 4.14 -23.81
C VAL A 7 -13.59 5.19 -22.72
N ASP A 8 -14.12 6.39 -22.99
CA ASP A 8 -14.14 7.48 -22.03
C ASP A 8 -15.30 7.31 -21.06
N LEU A 9 -15.00 6.77 -19.88
CA LEU A 9 -15.92 6.74 -18.76
C LEU A 9 -15.57 7.89 -17.80
N HIS A 10 -16.56 8.73 -17.51
CA HIS A 10 -16.44 9.85 -16.57
C HIS A 10 -17.25 9.56 -15.32
N LEU A 11 -16.61 9.56 -14.15
CA LEU A 11 -17.24 9.36 -12.85
C LEU A 11 -17.17 10.65 -12.04
N ASN A 12 -18.31 11.16 -11.60
CA ASN A 12 -18.40 12.39 -10.80
C ASN A 12 -18.96 12.06 -9.43
N ILE A 13 -18.24 12.44 -8.37
CA ILE A 13 -18.74 12.33 -6.99
C ILE A 13 -19.04 13.73 -6.48
N VAL A 14 -20.28 13.93 -6.03
CA VAL A 14 -20.80 15.21 -5.54
C VAL A 14 -21.14 15.04 -4.06
N THR A 15 -20.69 15.93 -3.17
CA THR A 15 -20.92 15.78 -1.72
C THR A 15 -21.44 17.05 -1.07
N ASP A 16 -22.44 16.90 -0.19
CA ASP A 16 -22.93 17.96 0.70
C ASP A 16 -22.36 17.79 2.12
N VAL A 17 -21.90 18.89 2.71
CA VAL A 17 -21.49 19.01 4.11
C VAL A 17 -22.43 20.01 4.78
N GLN A 18 -23.50 19.52 5.42
CA GLN A 18 -24.28 20.36 6.32
C GLN A 18 -23.47 20.66 7.59
N ASP A 19 -23.43 21.95 7.95
CA ASP A 19 -22.64 22.53 9.04
C ASP A 19 -22.84 21.85 10.40
N MET A 20 -21.77 21.92 11.21
CA MET A 20 -21.63 21.28 12.51
C MET A 20 -22.72 21.68 13.52
N ALA A 21 -23.68 20.77 13.74
CA ALA A 21 -24.42 20.62 14.99
C ALA A 21 -24.78 19.15 15.21
N PRO A 22 -24.79 18.62 16.45
CA PRO A 22 -24.83 17.19 16.69
C PRO A 22 -26.26 16.66 16.56
N ARG A 23 -26.60 16.06 15.40
CA ARG A 23 -27.61 14.99 15.25
C ARG A 23 -27.64 14.42 13.81
N SER A 24 -27.01 13.26 13.63
CA SER A 24 -27.52 12.10 12.87
C SER A 24 -28.10 12.30 11.44
N GLN A 25 -27.28 12.63 10.45
CA GLN A 25 -27.41 12.10 9.07
C GLN A 25 -26.00 11.97 8.41
N PRO A 26 -25.69 10.89 7.66
CA PRO A 26 -24.48 10.83 6.85
C PRO A 26 -24.59 11.79 5.66
N GLY A 27 -23.51 12.52 5.34
CA GLY A 27 -23.48 13.44 4.21
C GLY A 27 -23.93 12.78 2.89
N SER A 28 -24.73 13.49 2.10
CA SER A 28 -25.27 13.02 0.82
C SER A 28 -24.18 13.04 -0.25
N ALA A 29 -23.73 11.85 -0.67
CA ALA A 29 -22.87 11.69 -1.83
C ALA A 29 -23.72 11.28 -3.06
N HIS A 30 -23.61 12.01 -4.17
CA HIS A 30 -24.23 11.67 -5.45
C HIS A 30 -23.16 11.20 -6.43
N LEU A 31 -23.49 10.19 -7.22
CA LEU A 31 -22.62 9.64 -8.25
C LEU A 31 -23.22 9.94 -9.62
N GLY A 32 -22.46 10.57 -10.51
CA GLY A 32 -22.83 10.74 -11.91
C GLY A 32 -21.87 10.00 -12.81
N ALA A 33 -22.37 9.14 -13.69
CA ALA A 33 -21.56 8.43 -14.65
C ALA A 33 -22.04 8.66 -16.09
N ALA A 34 -21.11 8.84 -17.01
CA ALA A 34 -21.39 8.92 -18.44
C ALA A 34 -20.32 8.13 -19.21
N THR A 35 -20.75 7.48 -20.29
CA THR A 35 -19.85 6.80 -21.23
C THR A 35 -20.10 7.30 -22.63
N ASP A 36 -19.05 7.31 -23.44
CA ASP A 36 -19.07 7.83 -24.80
C ASP A 36 -18.68 6.75 -25.83
N HIS A 37 -19.51 6.57 -26.87
CA HIS A 37 -19.24 5.76 -28.07
C HIS A 37 -18.51 4.42 -27.80
N ASN A 38 -19.07 3.59 -26.92
CA ASN A 38 -18.43 2.34 -26.49
C ASN A 38 -18.46 1.27 -27.59
N VAL A 39 -17.31 0.69 -27.95
CA VAL A 39 -17.26 -0.48 -28.85
C VAL A 39 -17.30 -1.82 -28.13
N ASP A 40 -16.99 -1.82 -26.82
CA ASP A 40 -16.81 -3.00 -25.99
C ASP A 40 -17.94 -3.14 -24.95
N ASN A 41 -17.72 -3.96 -23.92
CA ASN A 41 -18.73 -4.27 -22.91
C ASN A 41 -18.85 -3.21 -21.79
N THR A 42 -18.22 -2.03 -21.92
CA THR A 42 -18.13 -1.03 -20.85
C THR A 42 -19.51 -0.59 -20.34
N THR A 43 -20.46 -0.32 -21.22
CA THR A 43 -21.82 0.11 -20.82
C THR A 43 -22.52 -0.92 -19.92
N ALA A 44 -22.44 -2.21 -20.28
CA ALA A 44 -23.10 -3.27 -19.52
C ALA A 44 -22.40 -3.51 -18.18
N MET A 45 -21.08 -3.49 -18.19
CA MET A 45 -20.25 -3.63 -17.00
C MET A 45 -20.50 -2.52 -15.99
N LEU A 46 -20.53 -1.27 -16.45
CA LEU A 46 -20.78 -0.16 -15.57
C LEU A 46 -22.21 -0.15 -15.05
N ARG A 47 -23.18 -0.51 -15.89
CA ARG A 47 -24.58 -0.67 -15.45
C ARG A 47 -24.70 -1.65 -14.29
N GLU A 48 -24.03 -2.79 -14.36
CA GLU A 48 -24.02 -3.78 -13.26
C GLU A 48 -23.34 -3.23 -12.00
N TRP A 49 -22.22 -2.52 -12.15
CA TRP A 49 -21.52 -1.91 -11.03
C TRP A 49 -22.36 -0.81 -10.35
N LEU A 50 -22.98 0.10 -11.14
CA LEU A 50 -23.82 1.19 -10.64
C LEU A 50 -25.03 0.66 -9.86
N LYS A 51 -25.65 -0.44 -10.31
CA LYS A 51 -26.73 -1.11 -9.57
C LYS A 51 -26.30 -1.53 -8.16
N ARG A 52 -25.07 -2.04 -8.02
CA ARG A 52 -24.53 -2.43 -6.70
C ARG A 52 -24.14 -1.22 -5.86
N ALA A 53 -23.55 -0.21 -6.50
CA ALA A 53 -23.13 1.03 -5.86
C ALA A 53 -24.31 1.91 -5.40
N GLN A 54 -25.50 1.74 -5.99
CA GLN A 54 -26.69 2.56 -5.71
C GLN A 54 -27.05 2.63 -4.22
N SER A 55 -26.77 1.58 -3.44
CA SER A 55 -27.03 1.56 -1.99
C SER A 55 -26.07 2.41 -1.16
N VAL A 56 -24.91 2.77 -1.73
CA VAL A 56 -23.83 3.50 -1.05
C VAL A 56 -23.93 5.02 -1.29
N TYR A 57 -24.58 5.42 -2.38
CA TYR A 57 -24.77 6.82 -2.75
C TYR A 57 -26.22 7.25 -2.51
N HIS A 58 -26.41 8.51 -2.13
CA HIS A 58 -27.75 9.09 -1.98
C HIS A 58 -28.50 9.12 -3.32
N TYR A 59 -27.79 9.31 -4.42
CA TYR A 59 -28.33 9.29 -5.77
C TYR A 59 -27.27 8.80 -6.76
N VAL A 60 -27.71 8.07 -7.78
CA VAL A 60 -26.86 7.65 -8.90
C VAL A 60 -27.51 8.08 -10.21
N GLU A 61 -26.79 8.87 -11.00
CA GLU A 61 -27.14 9.26 -12.36
C GLU A 61 -26.30 8.48 -13.37
N TRP A 62 -26.94 7.96 -14.41
CA TRP A 62 -26.29 7.20 -15.46
C TRP A 62 -26.71 7.66 -16.84
N ARG A 63 -25.72 8.00 -17.68
CA ARG A 63 -25.91 8.47 -19.06
C ARG A 63 -25.14 7.56 -20.03
N PRO A 64 -25.72 6.42 -20.45
CA PRO A 64 -25.08 5.53 -21.41
C PRO A 64 -25.14 6.12 -22.82
N MET A 65 -24.11 5.85 -23.63
CA MET A 65 -24.13 6.05 -25.07
C MET A 65 -23.62 4.77 -25.74
N GLU A 66 -24.56 3.95 -26.21
CA GLU A 66 -24.26 2.69 -26.91
C GLU A 66 -24.11 2.89 -28.42
N GLU A 67 -24.79 3.91 -28.98
CA GLU A 67 -24.75 4.24 -30.40
C GLU A 67 -24.71 5.78 -30.61
N PRO A 68 -23.96 6.26 -31.62
CA PRO A 68 -23.08 5.48 -32.48
C PRO A 68 -21.83 4.99 -31.74
N LYS A 69 -21.15 3.97 -32.28
CA LYS A 69 -19.91 3.40 -31.68
C LYS A 69 -18.64 4.16 -32.03
N SER A 70 -18.73 5.15 -32.90
CA SER A 70 -17.63 5.96 -33.40
C SER A 70 -18.14 7.33 -33.86
N TYR A 71 -17.25 8.31 -33.88
CA TYR A 71 -17.51 9.60 -34.48
C TYR A 71 -17.26 9.55 -35.99
N THR A 72 -18.08 10.23 -36.79
CA THR A 72 -17.97 10.20 -38.26
C THR A 72 -16.66 10.79 -38.81
N ASP A 73 -16.01 11.65 -38.04
CA ASP A 73 -14.76 12.33 -38.37
C ASP A 73 -13.54 11.70 -37.65
N GLU A 74 -13.70 10.60 -36.91
CA GLU A 74 -12.58 9.84 -36.39
C GLU A 74 -11.99 8.91 -37.44
N TRP A 75 -10.67 8.71 -37.43
CA TRP A 75 -9.96 7.90 -38.44
C TRP A 75 -9.50 6.56 -37.86
N GLY A 76 -9.82 6.32 -36.59
CA GLY A 76 -9.46 5.14 -35.83
C GLY A 76 -9.51 5.40 -34.32
N PRO A 77 -9.34 4.35 -33.49
CA PRO A 77 -9.62 4.42 -32.05
C PRO A 77 -8.75 5.40 -31.23
N LYS A 78 -7.59 5.80 -31.77
CA LYS A 78 -6.64 6.74 -31.13
C LYS A 78 -6.76 8.18 -31.63
N HIS A 79 -7.63 8.43 -32.60
CA HIS A 79 -7.89 9.77 -33.13
C HIS A 79 -9.02 10.41 -32.31
N TRP A 80 -8.75 11.59 -31.75
CA TRP A 80 -9.72 12.38 -31.01
C TRP A 80 -10.13 13.58 -31.85
N PRO A 81 -11.24 13.50 -32.59
CA PRO A 81 -11.70 14.60 -33.42
C PRO A 81 -12.36 15.71 -32.58
N PRO A 82 -12.50 16.93 -33.12
CA PRO A 82 -13.20 18.04 -32.45
C PRO A 82 -14.64 17.70 -32.03
N SER A 83 -15.33 16.85 -32.79
CA SER A 83 -16.68 16.37 -32.46
C SER A 83 -16.73 15.62 -31.12
N ARG A 84 -15.74 14.75 -30.87
CA ARG A 84 -15.55 14.00 -29.61
C ARG A 84 -15.22 14.94 -28.46
N PHE A 85 -14.24 15.82 -28.63
CA PHE A 85 -13.93 16.83 -27.60
C PHE A 85 -15.14 17.68 -27.23
N ASN A 86 -15.91 18.13 -28.22
CA ASN A 86 -17.13 18.91 -27.99
C ASN A 86 -18.19 18.11 -27.22
N HIS A 87 -18.30 16.81 -27.45
CA HIS A 87 -19.20 15.94 -26.71
C HIS A 87 -18.77 15.77 -25.25
N VAL A 88 -17.49 15.42 -25.01
CA VAL A 88 -16.91 15.26 -23.67
C VAL A 88 -17.02 16.55 -22.85
N LEU A 89 -16.69 17.69 -23.46
CA LEU A 89 -16.84 19.01 -22.83
C LEU A 89 -18.29 19.29 -22.40
N LYS A 90 -19.28 18.93 -23.23
CA LYS A 90 -20.70 19.05 -22.88
C LYS A 90 -21.11 18.11 -21.74
N LEU A 91 -20.58 16.88 -21.70
CA LEU A 91 -20.83 15.94 -20.61
C LEU A 91 -20.27 16.48 -19.28
N ARG A 92 -18.99 16.90 -19.27
CA ARG A 92 -18.35 17.51 -18.09
C ARG A 92 -19.08 18.79 -17.65
N GLN A 93 -19.49 19.64 -18.59
CA GLN A 93 -20.29 20.83 -18.29
C GLN A 93 -21.65 20.50 -17.68
N ALA A 94 -22.33 19.49 -18.21
CA ALA A 94 -23.63 19.08 -17.69
C ALA A 94 -23.52 18.50 -16.28
N ALA A 95 -22.44 17.79 -15.97
CA ALA A 95 -22.14 17.34 -14.61
C ALA A 95 -21.90 18.52 -13.66
N LEU A 96 -21.09 19.50 -14.07
CA LEU A 96 -20.86 20.73 -13.29
C LEU A 96 -22.15 21.51 -13.03
N LYS A 97 -23.01 21.63 -14.05
CA LYS A 97 -24.32 22.29 -13.93
C LYS A 97 -25.23 21.53 -12.96
N ALA A 98 -25.32 20.20 -13.11
CA ALA A 98 -26.14 19.37 -12.24
C ALA A 98 -25.70 19.45 -10.77
N ALA A 99 -24.39 19.49 -10.50
CA ALA A 99 -23.88 19.68 -9.13
C ALA A 99 -24.32 21.03 -8.55
N ARG A 100 -24.21 22.12 -9.32
CA ARG A 100 -24.67 23.46 -8.90
C ARG A 100 -26.18 23.51 -8.66
N GLU A 101 -26.98 22.93 -9.56
CA GLU A 101 -28.45 22.86 -9.43
C GLU A 101 -28.91 22.06 -8.21
N ARG A 102 -28.08 21.11 -7.77
CA ARG A 102 -28.29 20.31 -6.56
C ARG A 102 -27.74 20.96 -5.29
N TRP A 103 -27.19 22.16 -5.39
CA TRP A 103 -26.60 22.91 -4.26
C TRP A 103 -25.41 22.18 -3.60
N ALA A 104 -24.67 21.42 -4.41
CA ALA A 104 -23.51 20.70 -3.92
C ALA A 104 -22.40 21.63 -3.45
N ASP A 105 -21.74 21.25 -2.36
CA ASP A 105 -20.56 21.98 -1.87
C ASP A 105 -19.33 21.70 -2.72
N TYR A 106 -19.17 20.46 -3.18
CA TYR A 106 -18.04 20.04 -3.99
C TYR A 106 -18.46 19.11 -5.14
N ILE A 107 -17.65 19.13 -6.21
CA ILE A 107 -17.69 18.13 -7.28
C ILE A 107 -16.27 17.60 -7.53
N LEU A 108 -16.10 16.29 -7.44
CA LEU A 108 -14.89 15.57 -7.82
C LEU A 108 -15.08 14.97 -9.22
N PHE A 109 -14.30 15.43 -10.19
CA PHE A 109 -14.19 14.81 -11.51
C PHE A 109 -13.15 13.69 -11.44
N VAL A 110 -13.49 12.51 -11.96
CA VAL A 110 -12.61 11.34 -12.01
C VAL A 110 -12.77 10.65 -13.37
N ASP A 111 -11.72 10.65 -14.17
CA ASP A 111 -11.67 9.82 -15.38
C ASP A 111 -11.45 8.35 -15.00
N SER A 112 -12.07 7.44 -15.75
CA SER A 112 -12.20 6.03 -15.39
C SER A 112 -10.92 5.20 -15.30
N ASP A 113 -9.87 5.66 -15.96
CA ASP A 113 -8.54 5.07 -15.97
C ASP A 113 -7.70 5.51 -14.75
N ASN A 114 -8.26 6.37 -13.89
CA ASN A 114 -7.65 6.81 -12.64
C ASN A 114 -8.11 5.95 -11.46
N LEU A 115 -7.18 5.17 -10.91
CA LEU A 115 -7.45 4.33 -9.76
C LEU A 115 -7.11 5.07 -8.46
N LEU A 116 -8.15 5.63 -7.83
CA LEU A 116 -8.02 6.30 -6.53
C LEU A 116 -7.83 5.30 -5.39
N THR A 117 -6.58 5.01 -5.04
CA THR A 117 -6.28 4.01 -3.98
C THR A 117 -6.25 4.59 -2.56
N ASN A 118 -6.03 5.90 -2.43
CA ASN A 118 -6.08 6.56 -1.13
C ASN A 118 -7.53 6.90 -0.73
N PRO A 119 -8.13 6.23 0.28
CA PRO A 119 -9.53 6.47 0.66
C PRO A 119 -9.75 7.85 1.29
N ARG A 120 -8.68 8.59 1.60
CA ARG A 120 -8.74 9.95 2.14
C ARG A 120 -8.63 11.04 1.06
N VAL A 121 -8.48 10.69 -0.23
CA VAL A 121 -8.19 11.66 -1.29
C VAL A 121 -9.18 12.82 -1.31
N LEU A 122 -10.49 12.54 -1.22
CA LEU A 122 -11.52 13.58 -1.18
C LEU A 122 -11.36 14.50 0.04
N ASN A 123 -11.18 13.92 1.23
CA ASN A 123 -10.98 14.69 2.46
C ASN A 123 -9.70 15.52 2.45
N LEU A 124 -8.63 15.01 1.83
CA LEU A 124 -7.37 15.73 1.70
C LEU A 124 -7.52 16.91 0.74
N LEU A 125 -8.17 16.71 -0.42
CA LEU A 125 -8.43 17.79 -1.38
C LEU A 125 -9.36 18.87 -0.79
N MET A 126 -10.39 18.48 -0.04
CA MET A 126 -11.25 19.44 0.67
C MET A 126 -10.47 20.23 1.73
N ALA A 127 -9.54 19.57 2.44
CA ALA A 127 -8.75 20.21 3.49
C ALA A 127 -7.76 21.27 2.97
N GLU A 128 -7.34 21.18 1.70
CA GLU A 128 -6.51 22.21 1.07
C GLU A 128 -7.22 23.57 0.99
N ASN A 129 -8.56 23.59 1.06
CA ASN A 129 -9.38 24.79 1.05
C ASN A 129 -9.04 25.68 -0.17
N LEU A 130 -9.18 25.10 -1.37
CA LEU A 130 -8.91 25.74 -2.66
C LEU A 130 -10.13 25.60 -3.57
N THR A 131 -10.26 26.52 -4.53
CA THR A 131 -11.31 26.45 -5.55
C THR A 131 -11.17 25.22 -6.44
N LEU A 132 -9.93 24.89 -6.80
CA LEU A 132 -9.58 23.76 -7.66
C LEU A 132 -8.32 23.09 -7.10
N ALA A 133 -8.38 21.79 -6.85
CA ALA A 133 -7.26 21.00 -6.36
C ALA A 133 -7.24 19.62 -7.02
N ALA A 134 -6.07 19.17 -7.46
CA ALA A 134 -5.87 17.82 -7.99
C ALA A 134 -4.91 17.00 -7.13
N PRO A 135 -5.16 15.71 -6.92
CA PRO A 135 -4.13 14.81 -6.44
C PRO A 135 -3.13 14.57 -7.58
N MET A 136 -1.84 14.47 -7.26
CA MET A 136 -0.87 13.99 -8.25
C MET A 136 -1.08 12.48 -8.50
N LEU A 137 -1.34 12.11 -9.76
CA LEU A 137 -1.45 10.72 -10.20
C LEU A 137 -0.07 10.16 -10.57
N GLU A 138 0.15 8.90 -10.24
CA GLU A 138 1.34 8.13 -10.57
C GLU A 138 1.16 7.38 -11.89
N SER A 139 2.06 7.66 -12.83
CA SER A 139 2.17 6.94 -14.11
C SER A 139 3.53 6.22 -14.22
N ARG A 140 3.68 5.33 -15.22
CA ARG A 140 4.94 4.59 -15.46
C ARG A 140 6.06 5.43 -16.07
N SER A 141 5.72 6.54 -16.72
CA SER A 141 6.66 7.44 -17.37
C SER A 141 6.69 8.79 -16.66
N LEU A 142 7.38 9.77 -17.23
CA LEU A 142 7.31 11.16 -16.74
C LEU A 142 5.98 11.84 -17.06
N TYR A 143 5.01 11.17 -17.70
CA TYR A 143 3.66 11.69 -17.86
C TYR A 143 2.98 11.90 -16.49
N SER A 144 2.10 12.88 -16.37
CA SER A 144 1.30 13.08 -15.16
C SER A 144 0.07 13.94 -15.46
N ASN A 145 -0.85 13.96 -14.51
CA ASN A 145 -2.11 14.69 -14.60
C ASN A 145 -2.02 16.20 -14.31
N PHE A 146 -0.81 16.77 -14.39
CA PHE A 146 -0.58 18.19 -14.20
C PHE A 146 0.60 18.68 -15.05
N TRP A 147 0.58 19.96 -15.43
CA TRP A 147 1.71 20.58 -16.13
C TRP A 147 2.28 21.71 -15.30
N CYS A 148 3.60 21.78 -15.13
CA CYS A 148 4.24 22.92 -14.45
C CYS A 148 4.42 24.17 -15.33
N GLY A 149 4.13 24.06 -16.63
CA GLY A 149 4.31 25.15 -17.57
C GLY A 149 3.46 24.96 -18.81
N ILE A 150 3.07 26.09 -19.40
CA ILE A 150 2.36 26.16 -20.68
C ILE A 150 3.03 27.20 -21.60
N THR A 151 2.97 26.97 -22.90
CA THR A 151 3.35 27.96 -23.92
C THR A 151 2.23 29.00 -24.09
N PRO A 152 2.49 30.15 -24.73
CA PRO A 152 1.43 31.11 -25.06
C PRO A 152 0.27 30.52 -25.88
N GLN A 153 0.56 29.47 -26.66
CA GLN A 153 -0.42 28.73 -27.47
C GLN A 153 -1.15 27.63 -26.69
N GLY A 154 -0.89 27.47 -25.39
CA GLY A 154 -1.59 26.51 -24.52
C GLY A 154 -0.96 25.11 -24.46
N TYR A 155 0.17 24.88 -25.13
CA TYR A 155 0.83 23.56 -25.13
C TYR A 155 1.71 23.35 -23.90
N TYR A 156 1.99 22.09 -23.61
CA TYR A 156 2.89 21.67 -22.55
C TYR A 156 4.26 22.36 -22.64
N LYS A 157 4.77 22.80 -21.49
CA LYS A 157 6.15 23.30 -21.34
C LYS A 157 6.76 22.73 -20.05
N ARG A 158 7.78 21.87 -20.21
CA ARG A 158 8.57 21.36 -19.08
C ARG A 158 9.27 22.52 -18.36
N THR A 159 9.19 22.52 -17.03
CA THR A 159 9.92 23.47 -16.17
C THR A 159 10.86 22.70 -15.22
N PRO A 160 11.87 23.37 -14.62
CA PRO A 160 12.76 22.73 -13.64
C PRO A 160 12.03 22.18 -12.40
N ASP A 161 10.86 22.73 -12.07
CA ASP A 161 10.06 22.27 -10.92
C ASP A 161 9.33 20.95 -11.19
N TYR A 162 9.12 20.57 -12.46
CA TYR A 162 8.31 19.41 -12.81
C TYR A 162 8.87 18.10 -12.23
N GLN A 163 10.14 17.80 -12.50
CA GLN A 163 10.72 16.51 -12.13
C GLN A 163 10.80 16.33 -10.61
N PRO A 164 11.23 17.32 -9.81
CA PRO A 164 11.20 17.20 -8.35
C PRO A 164 9.79 17.00 -7.77
N ILE A 165 8.76 17.63 -8.33
CA ILE A 165 7.37 17.44 -7.91
C ILE A 165 6.90 16.04 -8.30
N ARG A 166 7.09 15.65 -9.57
CA ARG A 166 6.67 14.35 -10.13
C ARG A 166 7.33 13.14 -9.48
N GLU A 167 8.56 13.28 -9.01
CA GLU A 167 9.34 12.24 -8.32
C GLU A 167 9.19 12.30 -6.79
N TRP A 168 8.26 13.11 -6.26
CA TRP A 168 8.04 13.30 -4.82
C TRP A 168 9.28 13.78 -4.04
N LYS A 169 10.31 14.30 -4.73
CA LYS A 169 11.46 14.96 -4.09
C LYS A 169 11.05 16.28 -3.44
N ARG A 170 9.97 16.90 -3.94
CA ARG A 170 9.35 18.09 -3.36
C ARG A 170 7.88 17.78 -3.02
N LEU A 171 7.59 17.58 -1.74
CA LEU A 171 6.23 17.33 -1.24
C LEU A 171 5.52 18.65 -0.90
N GLY A 172 4.26 18.82 -1.32
CA GLY A 172 3.47 20.01 -1.01
C GLY A 172 2.29 20.23 -1.96
N CYS A 173 1.64 21.38 -1.84
CA CYS A 173 0.58 21.82 -2.75
C CYS A 173 1.10 22.96 -3.63
N TYR A 174 1.24 22.74 -4.94
CA TYR A 174 1.91 23.65 -5.86
C TYR A 174 0.95 24.29 -6.85
N PRO A 175 1.09 25.61 -7.10
CA PRO A 175 0.40 26.23 -8.21
C PRO A 175 0.92 25.71 -9.54
N VAL A 176 0.01 25.29 -10.41
CA VAL A 176 0.27 24.77 -11.73
C VAL A 176 -0.70 25.41 -12.73
N PRO A 177 -0.29 25.64 -13.99
CA PRO A 177 -1.17 26.19 -15.01
C PRO A 177 -2.24 25.21 -15.54
N MET A 178 -2.13 23.91 -15.23
CA MET A 178 -3.07 22.89 -15.70
C MET A 178 -3.05 21.65 -14.79
N VAL A 179 -4.25 21.18 -14.45
CA VAL A 179 -4.54 19.84 -13.92
C VAL A 179 -5.60 19.17 -14.79
N HIS A 180 -5.54 17.84 -14.91
CA HIS A 180 -6.54 17.06 -15.64
C HIS A 180 -6.74 15.68 -15.00
N SER A 181 -7.56 14.83 -15.64
CA SER A 181 -7.90 13.46 -15.25
C SER A 181 -8.70 13.33 -13.94
N THR A 182 -8.17 13.80 -12.81
CA THR A 182 -8.87 13.82 -11.51
C THR A 182 -8.64 15.14 -10.79
N PHE A 183 -9.71 15.83 -10.39
CA PHE A 183 -9.63 17.06 -9.60
C PHE A 183 -10.95 17.37 -8.88
N LEU A 184 -10.83 18.07 -7.76
CA LEU A 184 -11.93 18.55 -6.94
C LEU A 184 -12.17 20.04 -7.19
N VAL A 185 -13.43 20.42 -7.35
CA VAL A 185 -13.89 21.82 -7.37
C VAL A 185 -14.71 22.10 -6.11
N ASP A 186 -14.37 23.17 -5.39
CA ASP A 186 -15.18 23.72 -4.31
C ASP A 186 -16.19 24.73 -4.88
N LEU A 187 -17.46 24.31 -4.97
CA LEU A 187 -18.54 25.06 -5.59
C LEU A 187 -19.08 26.20 -4.72
N ARG A 188 -18.73 26.20 -3.42
CA ARG A 188 -19.12 27.27 -2.49
C ARG A 188 -18.36 28.57 -2.74
N ARG A 189 -17.20 28.48 -3.39
CA ARG A 189 -16.32 29.62 -3.67
C ARG A 189 -16.81 30.43 -4.86
N GLU A 190 -16.77 31.75 -4.75
CA GLU A 190 -17.22 32.65 -5.82
C GLU A 190 -16.45 32.45 -7.13
N SER A 191 -15.13 32.25 -7.06
CA SER A 191 -14.30 31.97 -8.25
C SER A 191 -14.72 30.70 -8.99
N SER A 192 -15.39 29.75 -8.32
CA SER A 192 -15.89 28.54 -8.99
C SER A 192 -16.99 28.85 -9.99
N ARG A 193 -17.70 29.98 -9.88
CA ARG A 193 -18.78 30.39 -10.78
C ARG A 193 -18.29 30.67 -12.21
N GLY A 194 -17.04 31.10 -12.35
CA GLY A 194 -16.40 31.33 -13.65
C GLY A 194 -15.88 30.07 -14.35
N LEU A 195 -15.91 28.91 -13.67
CA LEU A 195 -15.47 27.64 -14.25
C LEU A 195 -16.51 27.09 -15.21
N ALA A 196 -16.07 26.76 -16.42
CA ALA A 196 -16.86 26.13 -17.46
C ALA A 196 -16.01 25.20 -18.34
N PHE A 197 -16.59 24.07 -18.73
CA PHE A 197 -16.08 23.22 -19.81
C PHE A 197 -16.72 23.62 -21.15
N TYR A 198 -17.98 24.06 -21.13
CA TYR A 198 -18.73 24.38 -22.33
C TYR A 198 -19.80 25.47 -22.09
N PRO A 199 -20.04 26.39 -23.05
CA PRO A 199 -19.19 26.67 -24.21
C PRO A 199 -17.79 27.12 -23.76
N PRO A 200 -16.75 26.98 -24.60
CA PRO A 200 -15.44 27.55 -24.31
C PRO A 200 -15.53 29.04 -23.99
N HIS A 201 -14.56 29.54 -23.22
CA HIS A 201 -14.47 30.97 -22.92
C HIS A 201 -14.46 31.80 -24.23
N PRO A 202 -15.11 32.97 -24.29
CA PRO A 202 -15.15 33.80 -25.52
C PRO A 202 -13.77 34.14 -26.09
N ASP A 203 -12.79 34.33 -25.19
CA ASP A 203 -11.39 34.63 -25.56
C ASP A 203 -10.51 33.39 -25.80
N TYR A 204 -11.09 32.18 -25.83
CA TYR A 204 -10.33 30.95 -26.03
C TYR A 204 -9.80 30.87 -27.47
N SER A 205 -8.48 30.77 -27.61
CA SER A 205 -7.80 30.76 -28.91
C SER A 205 -6.80 29.60 -29.09
N TRP A 206 -6.79 28.62 -28.18
CA TRP A 206 -5.88 27.48 -28.24
C TRP A 206 -6.48 26.32 -29.05
N ALA A 207 -5.74 25.22 -29.17
CA ALA A 207 -6.25 24.00 -29.79
C ALA A 207 -7.52 23.52 -29.08
N PHE A 208 -8.52 23.03 -29.83
CA PHE A 208 -9.78 22.60 -29.25
C PHE A 208 -9.63 21.19 -28.65
N ASP A 209 -9.43 21.17 -27.33
CA ASP A 209 -9.09 20.00 -26.52
C ASP A 209 -9.72 20.18 -25.13
N ASP A 210 -10.21 19.10 -24.52
CA ASP A 210 -11.02 19.20 -23.31
C ASP A 210 -10.24 19.68 -22.08
N ILE A 211 -8.99 19.25 -21.93
CA ILE A 211 -8.12 19.67 -20.81
C ILE A 211 -7.64 21.11 -21.01
N MET A 212 -7.35 21.51 -22.24
CA MET A 212 -6.90 22.88 -22.54
C MET A 212 -8.03 23.91 -22.37
N VAL A 213 -9.24 23.60 -22.83
CA VAL A 213 -10.41 24.49 -22.69
C VAL A 213 -10.73 24.75 -21.23
N PHE A 214 -10.75 23.70 -20.40
CA PHE A 214 -11.03 23.85 -18.98
C PHE A 214 -9.91 24.60 -18.25
N ALA A 215 -8.64 24.28 -18.51
CA ALA A 215 -7.52 24.96 -17.88
C ALA A 215 -7.51 26.47 -18.22
N PHE A 216 -7.84 26.83 -19.46
CA PHE A 216 -8.01 28.24 -19.82
C PHE A 216 -9.15 28.90 -19.02
N SER A 217 -10.31 28.25 -18.92
CA SER A 217 -11.44 28.77 -18.12
C SER A 217 -11.05 28.96 -16.65
N ALA A 218 -10.35 27.99 -16.05
CA ALA A 218 -9.89 28.07 -14.66
C ALA A 218 -8.92 29.24 -14.43
N ARG A 219 -8.01 29.47 -15.37
CA ARG A 219 -7.06 30.61 -15.32
C ARG A 219 -7.74 31.97 -15.46
N GLN A 220 -8.85 32.07 -16.20
CA GLN A 220 -9.64 33.31 -16.28
C GLN A 220 -10.47 33.54 -15.01
N ALA A 221 -10.95 32.47 -14.38
CA ALA A 221 -11.81 32.54 -13.19
C ALA A 221 -11.06 32.85 -11.88
N GLY A 222 -9.74 32.65 -11.82
CA GLY A 222 -8.91 33.00 -10.66
C GLY A 222 -7.43 32.66 -10.82
N PRO A 223 -6.57 33.14 -9.90
CA PRO A 223 -5.13 32.95 -10.02
C PRO A 223 -4.73 31.52 -9.62
N TYR A 224 -4.34 30.73 -10.63
CA TYR A 224 -3.61 29.46 -10.57
C TYR A 224 -4.36 28.24 -10.00
N GLU A 225 -4.31 27.14 -10.76
CA GLU A 225 -4.73 25.80 -10.31
C GLU A 225 -3.68 25.24 -9.35
N LYS A 226 -3.99 24.30 -8.46
CA LYS A 226 -2.96 23.66 -7.62
C LYS A 226 -2.99 22.14 -7.65
N VAL A 227 -1.80 21.53 -7.61
CA VAL A 227 -1.58 20.08 -7.49
C VAL A 227 -1.01 19.72 -6.13
N HIS A 228 -1.57 18.70 -5.49
CA HIS A 228 -1.10 18.17 -4.21
C HIS A 228 -0.17 16.97 -4.42
N SER A 229 1.11 17.12 -4.04
CA SER A 229 2.17 16.13 -4.18
C SER A 229 2.56 15.41 -2.87
N GLN A 230 1.74 15.47 -1.82
CA GLN A 230 1.92 14.52 -0.70
C GLN A 230 1.69 13.09 -1.22
N GLN A 231 2.23 12.05 -0.57
CA GLN A 231 2.01 10.65 -0.98
C GLN A 231 0.50 10.30 -0.98
N THR A 232 -0.14 10.52 -2.12
CA THR A 232 -1.48 10.10 -2.49
C THR A 232 -1.27 9.17 -3.68
N THR A 233 -1.04 7.88 -3.39
CA THR A 233 -0.92 6.86 -4.43
C THR A 233 -2.23 6.78 -5.20
N THR A 234 -2.15 7.10 -6.48
CA THR A 234 -3.29 7.15 -7.38
C THR A 234 -2.75 6.69 -8.72
N PHE A 235 -3.09 5.49 -9.18
CA PHE A 235 -2.46 4.91 -10.38
C PHE A 235 -3.18 5.38 -11.66
N GLU A 236 -2.41 5.64 -12.70
CA GLU A 236 -2.89 5.82 -14.07
C GLU A 236 -2.55 4.58 -14.91
N ALA A 237 -3.55 3.97 -15.54
CA ALA A 237 -3.37 2.77 -16.35
C ALA A 237 -2.97 3.10 -17.80
N GLY A 238 -1.68 3.33 -18.04
CA GLY A 238 -1.12 3.33 -19.39
C GLY A 238 -1.24 1.94 -20.04
N LEU A 239 -2.07 1.84 -21.08
CA LEU A 239 -2.16 0.80 -22.12
C LEU A 239 -1.39 -0.50 -21.83
N LEU A 240 -2.06 -1.45 -21.17
CA LEU A 240 -1.62 -2.85 -21.12
C LEU A 240 -2.24 -3.62 -22.29
N HIS A 241 -1.45 -3.86 -23.33
CA HIS A 241 -1.63 -5.06 -24.15
C HIS A 241 -1.54 -6.28 -23.23
N GLY A 242 -2.65 -7.01 -23.09
CA GLY A 242 -2.69 -8.26 -22.33
C GLY A 242 -3.95 -8.35 -21.47
N SER A 243 -4.96 -8.99 -22.05
CA SER A 243 -6.22 -9.40 -21.43
C SER A 243 -6.10 -9.78 -19.95
N VAL A 244 -6.76 -9.03 -19.06
CA VAL A 244 -7.15 -9.52 -17.73
C VAL A 244 -8.66 -9.41 -17.60
N SER A 245 -9.30 -10.58 -17.62
CA SER A 245 -10.74 -10.77 -17.44
C SER A 245 -11.23 -10.28 -16.08
N LEU A 246 -12.28 -9.47 -16.07
CA LEU A 246 -13.03 -9.01 -14.91
C LEU A 246 -13.82 -10.14 -14.24
N ARG A 247 -13.13 -11.04 -13.54
CA ARG A 247 -13.75 -11.91 -12.51
C ARG A 247 -13.48 -11.43 -11.10
N THR A 248 -12.47 -10.59 -10.88
CA THR A 248 -12.01 -10.21 -9.52
C THR A 248 -12.84 -9.08 -8.87
N ALA A 249 -13.82 -8.49 -9.56
CA ALA A 249 -14.61 -7.38 -9.03
C ALA A 249 -15.88 -7.81 -8.25
N CYS A 250 -16.32 -9.07 -8.36
CA CYS A 250 -17.59 -9.50 -7.74
C CYS A 250 -17.49 -9.89 -6.25
N ASP A 251 -16.31 -10.16 -5.71
CA ASP A 251 -16.18 -10.74 -4.36
C ASP A 251 -16.11 -9.70 -3.21
N LEU A 252 -16.12 -8.40 -3.52
CA LEU A 252 -15.95 -7.34 -2.51
C LEU A 252 -17.25 -6.73 -1.96
N ILE A 253 -18.43 -7.14 -2.45
CA ILE A 253 -19.72 -6.60 -1.99
C ILE A 253 -20.66 -7.76 -1.64
N GLY A 254 -20.53 -8.29 -0.42
CA GLY A 254 -21.38 -9.39 0.04
C GLY A 254 -21.12 -9.79 1.48
N GLY A 255 -21.45 -8.91 2.44
CA GLY A 255 -21.54 -9.28 3.84
C GLY A 255 -22.96 -9.70 4.20
N ARG A 256 -23.23 -11.00 4.31
CA ARG A 256 -24.23 -11.55 5.25
C ARG A 256 -23.86 -12.98 5.66
N GLN A 257 -23.82 -13.20 6.96
CA GLN A 257 -23.78 -14.53 7.58
C GLN A 257 -25.09 -15.28 7.31
N THR A 258 -24.99 -16.51 6.81
CA THR A 258 -25.93 -17.61 7.07
C THR A 258 -25.15 -18.92 6.98
N GLY A 259 -25.20 -19.74 8.03
CA GLY A 259 -24.50 -21.03 8.09
C GLY A 259 -25.23 -22.16 7.38
N LEU A 260 -24.48 -23.08 6.75
CA LEU A 260 -24.27 -24.45 7.23
C LEU A 260 -23.21 -25.20 6.36
N ILE A 261 -22.02 -25.36 6.95
CA ILE A 261 -21.08 -26.51 6.97
C ILE A 261 -20.59 -27.17 5.65
N ARG A 262 -19.29 -26.96 5.33
CA ARG A 262 -18.20 -27.97 5.49
C ARG A 262 -16.76 -27.37 5.32
N ARG A 263 -16.00 -27.38 6.43
CA ARG A 263 -14.53 -27.48 6.68
C ARG A 263 -13.50 -26.74 5.79
N GLY A 264 -12.74 -25.82 6.43
CA GLY A 264 -11.36 -25.41 6.08
C GLY A 264 -11.18 -23.91 5.76
N ASP A 265 -11.25 -22.99 6.73
CA ASP A 265 -11.11 -21.55 6.44
C ASP A 265 -9.64 -21.12 6.26
N GLY A 266 -9.13 -21.20 5.03
CA GLY A 266 -7.79 -20.74 4.63
C GLY A 266 -7.53 -19.23 4.75
N ARG A 267 -8.17 -18.50 5.69
CA ARG A 267 -7.96 -17.07 5.91
C ARG A 267 -6.86 -16.84 6.95
N ILE A 268 -5.79 -16.18 6.56
CA ILE A 268 -4.71 -15.74 7.47
C ILE A 268 -5.19 -14.54 8.30
N ARG A 269 -5.14 -14.65 9.62
CA ARG A 269 -5.41 -13.52 10.54
C ARG A 269 -4.15 -12.70 10.75
N VAL A 270 -4.22 -11.39 10.56
CA VAL A 270 -3.05 -10.51 10.72
C VAL A 270 -3.00 -9.90 12.12
N TYR A 271 -1.88 -10.05 12.81
CA TYR A 271 -1.54 -9.41 14.09
C TYR A 271 -0.45 -8.36 13.87
N LEU A 272 -0.64 -7.19 14.47
CA LEU A 272 0.36 -6.12 14.51
C LEU A 272 0.79 -5.89 15.96
N ILE A 273 2.05 -6.19 16.26
CA ILE A 273 2.64 -5.93 17.59
C ILE A 273 3.17 -4.50 17.61
N ASN A 274 2.78 -3.73 18.62
CA ASN A 274 3.20 -2.34 18.79
C ASN A 274 3.24 -1.98 20.27
N LEU A 275 4.30 -1.29 20.70
CA LEU A 275 4.35 -0.72 22.06
C LEU A 275 3.30 0.38 22.20
N LYS A 276 2.50 0.35 23.28
CA LYS A 276 1.46 1.36 23.55
C LYS A 276 1.96 2.80 23.45
N ARG A 277 3.18 3.05 23.91
CA ARG A 277 3.82 4.38 23.87
C ARG A 277 4.31 4.82 22.48
N ARG A 278 4.48 3.90 21.52
CA ARG A 278 4.93 4.18 20.15
C ARG A 278 3.75 4.52 19.24
N LEU A 279 3.04 5.60 19.58
CA LEU A 279 1.89 6.10 18.80
C LEU A 279 2.28 6.52 17.38
N ASP A 280 3.52 6.98 17.20
CA ASP A 280 4.13 7.30 15.91
C ASP A 280 4.11 6.08 14.98
N ARG A 281 4.68 4.96 15.44
CA ARG A 281 4.75 3.70 14.67
C ARG A 281 3.38 3.08 14.48
N ARG A 282 2.54 3.09 15.53
CA ARG A 282 1.15 2.60 15.49
C ARG A 282 0.34 3.30 14.41
N THR A 283 0.36 4.64 14.41
CA THR A 283 -0.43 5.44 13.47
C THR A 283 0.02 5.20 12.04
N ARG A 284 1.34 5.15 11.81
CA ARG A 284 1.90 4.80 10.49
C ARG A 284 1.43 3.43 10.05
N MET A 285 1.59 2.41 10.88
CA MET A 285 1.27 1.03 10.52
C MET A 285 -0.22 0.83 10.29
N LEU A 286 -1.11 1.36 11.14
CA LEU A 286 -2.56 1.26 10.94
C LEU A 286 -3.00 1.94 9.65
N LYS A 287 -2.41 3.09 9.30
CA LYS A 287 -2.65 3.76 8.01
C LYS A 287 -2.19 2.87 6.85
N THR A 288 -0.99 2.30 6.93
CA THR A 288 -0.45 1.38 5.91
C THR A 288 -1.32 0.13 5.74
N MET A 289 -1.74 -0.51 6.83
CA MET A 289 -2.64 -1.67 6.82
C MET A 289 -3.97 -1.34 6.15
N SER A 290 -4.55 -0.19 6.48
CA SER A 290 -5.78 0.30 5.86
C SER A 290 -5.60 0.51 4.35
N SER A 291 -4.49 1.12 3.91
CA SER A 291 -4.19 1.33 2.50
C SER A 291 -3.99 0.02 1.72
N LEU A 292 -3.44 -1.02 2.38
CA LEU A 292 -3.30 -2.35 1.79
C LEU A 292 -4.62 -3.15 1.79
N GLY A 293 -5.68 -2.61 2.41
CA GLY A 293 -6.94 -3.32 2.61
C GLY A 293 -6.75 -4.59 3.45
N ILE A 294 -5.88 -4.53 4.46
CA ILE A 294 -5.59 -5.62 5.38
C ILE A 294 -6.21 -5.28 6.74
N HIS A 295 -7.12 -6.11 7.19
CA HIS A 295 -7.66 -6.00 8.53
C HIS A 295 -6.67 -6.59 9.54
N THR A 296 -6.18 -5.78 10.46
CA THR A 296 -5.23 -6.19 11.49
C THR A 296 -5.85 -6.18 12.87
N THR A 297 -5.44 -7.15 13.69
CA THR A 297 -5.68 -7.16 15.13
C THR A 297 -4.45 -6.56 15.79
N LEU A 298 -4.62 -5.40 16.40
CA LEU A 298 -3.53 -4.78 17.16
C LEU A 298 -3.28 -5.55 18.46
N MET A 299 -2.02 -5.83 18.74
CA MET A 299 -1.54 -6.42 19.99
C MET A 299 -0.60 -5.41 20.66
N ASP A 300 -0.93 -5.02 21.88
CA ASP A 300 -0.06 -4.20 22.73
C ASP A 300 1.20 -5.00 23.11
N ALA A 301 2.35 -4.58 22.60
CA ALA A 301 3.64 -5.15 22.94
C ALA A 301 3.99 -4.90 24.42
N VAL A 302 4.71 -5.85 25.01
CA VAL A 302 5.28 -5.72 26.35
C VAL A 302 6.45 -4.74 26.30
N ASP A 303 6.33 -3.64 27.03
CA ASP A 303 7.38 -2.63 27.12
C ASP A 303 8.48 -3.09 28.07
N GLY A 304 9.62 -3.50 27.52
CA GLY A 304 10.78 -3.93 28.30
C GLY A 304 11.26 -2.88 29.30
N LYS A 305 11.09 -1.58 29.01
CA LYS A 305 11.44 -0.49 29.95
C LYS A 305 10.56 -0.46 31.18
N ALA A 306 9.36 -1.04 31.11
CA ALA A 306 8.42 -1.11 32.22
C ALA A 306 8.55 -2.42 33.03
N LEU A 307 9.42 -3.36 32.60
CA LEU A 307 9.66 -4.60 33.32
C LEU A 307 10.62 -4.38 34.47
N ASN A 308 10.28 -4.87 35.67
CA ASN A 308 11.17 -4.91 36.84
C ASN A 308 11.57 -6.36 37.22
N THR A 309 12.58 -6.50 38.08
CA THR A 309 13.14 -7.81 38.45
C THR A 309 12.09 -8.74 39.07
N SER A 310 11.20 -8.21 39.92
CA SER A 310 10.12 -9.01 40.53
C SER A 310 9.14 -9.56 39.49
N GLN A 311 8.84 -8.82 38.43
CA GLN A 311 8.01 -9.29 37.33
C GLN A 311 8.69 -10.39 36.51
N LEU A 312 10.00 -10.27 36.24
CA LEU A 312 10.76 -11.31 35.55
C LEU A 312 10.79 -12.61 36.36
N GLN A 313 11.04 -12.52 37.67
CA GLN A 313 11.00 -13.66 38.58
C GLN A 313 9.61 -14.31 38.64
N ALA A 314 8.54 -13.50 38.71
CA ALA A 314 7.17 -14.02 38.71
C ALA A 314 6.79 -14.74 37.40
N LEU A 315 7.41 -14.35 36.28
CA LEU A 315 7.27 -15.02 34.98
C LEU A 315 8.17 -16.25 34.83
N GLY A 316 9.06 -16.51 35.79
CA GLY A 316 10.04 -17.60 35.72
C GLY A 316 11.09 -17.40 34.61
N ILE A 317 11.42 -16.14 34.31
CA ILE A 317 12.37 -15.82 33.26
C ILE A 317 13.80 -16.03 33.77
N GLU A 318 14.49 -16.99 33.16
CA GLU A 318 15.91 -17.25 33.35
C GLU A 318 16.60 -17.24 31.98
N MET A 319 17.74 -16.55 31.89
CA MET A 319 18.51 -16.52 30.65
C MET A 319 19.19 -17.88 30.41
N LEU A 320 19.29 -18.29 29.13
CA LEU A 320 20.05 -19.48 28.78
C LEU A 320 21.51 -19.37 29.28
N PRO A 321 22.03 -20.37 30.04
CA PRO A 321 23.38 -20.31 30.58
C PRO A 321 24.45 -20.11 29.51
N GLY A 322 25.28 -19.08 29.69
CA GLY A 322 26.37 -18.75 28.75
C GLY A 322 25.94 -17.98 27.50
N TYR A 323 24.67 -17.60 27.38
CA TYR A 323 24.24 -16.69 26.32
C TYR A 323 24.94 -15.33 26.44
N LYS A 324 25.49 -14.88 25.32
CA LYS A 324 25.95 -13.52 25.07
C LYS A 324 25.60 -13.14 23.65
N ASP A 325 25.10 -11.93 23.45
CA ASP A 325 24.85 -11.41 22.13
C ASP A 325 26.17 -11.39 21.33
N PRO A 326 26.20 -11.95 20.11
CA PRO A 326 27.44 -12.17 19.37
C PRO A 326 28.11 -10.88 18.86
N TYR A 327 27.40 -9.75 18.85
CA TYR A 327 27.92 -8.47 18.37
C TYR A 327 28.44 -7.60 19.50
N SER A 328 27.73 -7.59 20.62
CA SER A 328 27.95 -6.71 21.74
C SER A 328 28.63 -7.38 22.92
N GLY A 329 28.53 -8.72 23.02
CA GLY A 329 29.01 -9.49 24.16
C GLY A 329 28.19 -9.31 25.44
N ARG A 330 27.07 -8.58 25.41
CA ARG A 330 26.16 -8.40 26.56
C ARG A 330 25.21 -9.59 26.70
N VAL A 331 24.62 -9.67 27.88
CA VAL A 331 23.44 -10.49 28.16
C VAL A 331 22.18 -9.86 27.57
N LEU A 332 21.04 -10.55 27.72
CA LEU A 332 19.73 -10.04 27.30
C LEU A 332 19.42 -8.67 27.89
N THR A 333 18.79 -7.81 27.10
CA THR A 333 18.11 -6.62 27.62
C THR A 333 16.67 -6.93 28.01
N ARG A 334 16.07 -6.09 28.85
CA ARG A 334 14.64 -6.15 29.14
C ARG A 334 13.79 -5.84 27.92
N GLY A 335 14.30 -5.02 26.99
CA GLY A 335 13.68 -4.76 25.70
C GLY A 335 13.56 -6.02 24.83
N GLU A 336 14.61 -6.84 24.76
CA GLU A 336 14.58 -8.14 24.07
C GLU A 336 13.63 -9.13 24.74
N ILE A 337 13.59 -9.15 26.07
CA ILE A 337 12.60 -9.92 26.84
C ILE A 337 11.18 -9.46 26.48
N GLY A 338 10.92 -8.15 26.49
CA GLY A 338 9.63 -7.57 26.11
C GLY A 338 9.21 -7.94 24.69
N CYS A 339 10.16 -7.93 23.74
CA CYS A 339 9.94 -8.40 22.38
C CYS A 339 9.49 -9.87 22.39
N PHE A 340 10.26 -10.76 23.02
CA PHE A 340 9.92 -12.19 23.10
C PHE A 340 8.53 -12.41 23.71
N LEU A 341 8.22 -11.77 24.83
CA LEU A 341 6.92 -11.88 25.50
C LEU A 341 5.78 -11.43 24.59
N SER A 342 6.01 -10.42 23.76
CA SER A 342 5.04 -9.93 22.78
C SER A 342 4.75 -10.99 21.70
N HIS A 343 5.77 -11.63 21.12
CA HIS A 343 5.56 -12.72 20.15
C HIS A 343 4.86 -13.92 20.80
N HIS A 344 5.35 -14.34 21.98
CA HIS A 344 4.80 -15.45 22.75
C HIS A 344 3.32 -15.26 23.08
N SER A 345 2.89 -14.03 23.38
CA SER A 345 1.47 -13.72 23.61
C SER A 345 0.59 -13.97 22.37
N VAL A 346 1.11 -13.72 21.16
CA VAL A 346 0.38 -14.02 19.92
C VAL A 346 0.33 -15.52 19.72
N TRP A 347 1.41 -16.26 19.98
CA TRP A 347 1.41 -17.73 19.92
C TRP A 347 0.34 -18.32 20.86
N LYS A 348 0.20 -17.79 22.08
CA LYS A 348 -0.90 -18.17 23.00
C LYS A 348 -2.27 -17.89 22.40
N GLN A 349 -2.48 -16.69 21.84
CA GLN A 349 -3.75 -16.35 21.19
C GLN A 349 -4.10 -17.25 20.01
N VAL A 350 -3.11 -17.73 19.25
CA VAL A 350 -3.32 -18.68 18.15
C VAL A 350 -4.01 -19.95 18.66
N LEU A 351 -3.51 -20.50 19.78
CA LEU A 351 -4.08 -21.72 20.38
C LEU A 351 -5.41 -21.45 21.08
N GLU A 352 -5.48 -20.42 21.93
CA GLU A 352 -6.67 -20.09 22.72
C GLU A 352 -7.89 -19.80 21.83
N ARG A 353 -7.67 -19.18 20.67
CA ARG A 353 -8.74 -18.81 19.72
C ARG A 353 -8.92 -19.81 18.59
N GLY A 354 -8.16 -20.92 18.60
CA GLY A 354 -8.24 -21.95 17.56
C GLY A 354 -7.89 -21.46 16.16
N LEU A 355 -7.05 -20.43 16.03
CA LEU A 355 -6.66 -19.85 14.74
C LEU A 355 -5.77 -20.84 13.98
N GLN A 356 -6.05 -21.06 12.69
CA GLN A 356 -5.30 -22.01 11.88
C GLN A 356 -3.99 -21.43 11.35
N ARG A 357 -4.02 -20.17 10.90
CA ARG A 357 -2.88 -19.47 10.31
C ARG A 357 -2.93 -18.00 10.69
N VAL A 358 -1.81 -17.44 11.14
CA VAL A 358 -1.68 -16.02 11.43
C VAL A 358 -0.50 -15.42 10.69
N LEU A 359 -0.55 -14.12 10.42
CA LEU A 359 0.59 -13.31 10.00
C LEU A 359 0.88 -12.33 11.12
N LEU A 360 2.06 -12.42 11.71
CA LEU A 360 2.54 -11.53 12.74
C LEU A 360 3.47 -10.49 12.12
N LEU A 361 3.25 -9.22 12.44
CA LEU A 361 4.03 -8.08 11.95
C LEU A 361 4.49 -7.22 13.12
N GLU A 362 5.75 -6.79 13.08
CA GLU A 362 6.28 -5.72 13.94
C GLU A 362 5.89 -4.33 13.39
N ASP A 363 6.04 -3.29 14.21
CA ASP A 363 5.55 -1.95 13.89
C ASP A 363 6.52 -1.07 13.09
N ASP A 364 7.74 -1.55 12.85
CA ASP A 364 8.84 -0.81 12.20
C ASP A 364 9.23 -1.31 10.80
N VAL A 365 8.25 -1.88 10.11
CA VAL A 365 8.41 -2.42 8.75
C VAL A 365 7.81 -1.52 7.66
N ARG A 366 8.35 -1.67 6.45
CA ARG A 366 7.81 -1.17 5.19
C ARG A 366 7.45 -2.35 4.28
N PHE A 367 6.47 -2.15 3.42
CA PHE A 367 5.88 -3.21 2.59
C PHE A 367 6.31 -3.06 1.14
N GLU A 368 6.61 -4.18 0.48
CA GLU A 368 6.84 -4.20 -0.96
C GLU A 368 5.55 -3.92 -1.74
N PRO A 369 5.66 -3.34 -2.96
CA PRO A 369 4.54 -3.23 -3.86
C PRO A 369 3.84 -4.58 -4.07
N ARG A 370 2.50 -4.54 -4.11
CA ARG A 370 1.65 -5.73 -4.28
C ARG A 370 1.79 -6.78 -3.16
N PHE A 371 2.27 -6.40 -1.97
CA PHE A 371 2.37 -7.25 -0.78
C PHE A 371 1.21 -8.25 -0.64
N LYS A 372 -0.03 -7.75 -0.59
CA LYS A 372 -1.24 -8.57 -0.40
C LYS A 372 -1.42 -9.62 -1.51
N ARG A 373 -1.19 -9.24 -2.78
CA ARG A 373 -1.32 -10.15 -3.93
C ARG A 373 -0.22 -11.20 -3.93
N ARG A 374 1.02 -10.81 -3.62
CA ARG A 374 2.17 -11.74 -3.56
C ARG A 374 2.01 -12.74 -2.41
N LEU A 375 1.61 -12.28 -1.23
CA LEU A 375 1.31 -13.14 -0.09
C LEU A 375 0.18 -14.11 -0.43
N GLN A 376 -0.93 -13.62 -1.02
CA GLN A 376 -2.05 -14.48 -1.40
C GLN A 376 -1.62 -15.57 -2.40
N ALA A 377 -0.81 -15.23 -3.41
CA ALA A 377 -0.34 -16.22 -4.39
C ALA A 377 0.49 -17.34 -3.74
N ILE A 378 1.37 -17.00 -2.79
CA ILE A 378 2.16 -17.99 -2.05
C ILE A 378 1.25 -18.88 -1.20
N VAL A 379 0.26 -18.29 -0.53
CA VAL A 379 -0.70 -19.03 0.30
C VAL A 379 -1.58 -19.97 -0.55
N ASP A 380 -2.00 -19.51 -1.73
CA ASP A 380 -2.76 -20.33 -2.67
C ASP A 380 -1.92 -21.53 -3.15
N ASP A 381 -0.63 -21.32 -3.44
CA ASP A 381 0.27 -22.39 -3.87
C ASP A 381 0.58 -23.37 -2.72
N ILE A 382 0.74 -22.89 -1.48
CA ILE A 382 0.84 -23.70 -0.26
C ILE A 382 -0.40 -24.59 -0.08
N ASP A 383 -1.60 -24.02 -0.25
CA ASP A 383 -2.84 -24.76 -0.10
C ASP A 383 -3.04 -25.80 -1.21
N LYS A 384 -2.66 -25.48 -2.45
CA LYS A 384 -2.71 -26.42 -3.58
C LYS A 384 -1.74 -27.58 -3.42
N THR A 385 -0.52 -27.30 -2.96
CA THR A 385 0.53 -28.30 -2.75
C THR A 385 0.36 -29.07 -1.45
N GLN A 386 -0.52 -28.60 -0.56
CA GLN A 386 -0.67 -29.11 0.81
C GLN A 386 0.66 -29.13 1.55
N LEU A 387 1.48 -28.09 1.35
CA LEU A 387 2.78 -27.97 2.02
C LEU A 387 2.58 -28.01 3.54
N ASP A 388 3.32 -28.88 4.20
CA ASP A 388 3.37 -28.96 5.65
C ASP A 388 4.38 -27.95 6.20
N TRP A 389 3.88 -26.89 6.85
CA TRP A 389 4.69 -25.76 7.33
C TRP A 389 4.25 -25.28 8.72
N ASP A 390 5.23 -24.78 9.48
CA ASP A 390 5.00 -24.22 10.81
C ASP A 390 5.21 -22.70 10.83
N LEU A 391 6.27 -22.23 10.17
CA LEU A 391 6.65 -20.82 10.14
C LEU A 391 7.10 -20.40 8.73
N ILE A 392 6.66 -19.23 8.27
CA ILE A 392 7.12 -18.64 7.01
C ILE A 392 7.53 -17.19 7.25
N TYR A 393 8.81 -16.87 7.13
CA TYR A 393 9.27 -15.48 7.17
C TYR A 393 8.75 -14.70 5.95
N VAL A 394 8.18 -13.51 6.22
CA VAL A 394 7.86 -12.53 5.17
C VAL A 394 8.81 -11.34 5.18
N GLY A 395 9.51 -11.12 6.30
CA GLY A 395 10.63 -10.21 6.45
C GLY A 395 11.58 -10.71 7.53
N ARG A 396 12.87 -10.76 7.20
CA ARG A 396 13.96 -11.22 8.08
C ARG A 396 15.30 -10.69 7.56
N LYS A 397 16.36 -10.85 8.34
CA LYS A 397 17.75 -10.76 7.90
C LYS A 397 18.33 -12.16 7.72
N ARG A 398 18.62 -12.52 6.48
CA ARG A 398 19.33 -13.76 6.18
C ARG A 398 20.80 -13.64 6.59
N MET A 399 21.28 -14.55 7.45
CA MET A 399 22.65 -14.48 7.98
C MET A 399 23.68 -15.25 7.15
N GLN A 400 23.22 -16.27 6.42
CA GLN A 400 24.04 -16.99 5.44
C GLN A 400 23.72 -16.52 4.02
N VAL A 401 24.65 -15.81 3.37
CA VAL A 401 24.46 -15.24 2.02
C VAL A 401 25.33 -15.90 0.95
N GLN A 402 26.24 -16.80 1.34
CA GLN A 402 27.23 -17.37 0.42
C GLN A 402 26.65 -18.42 -0.53
N GLN A 403 25.58 -19.10 -0.11
CA GLN A 403 24.90 -20.14 -0.89
C GLN A 403 23.44 -19.74 -1.07
N PRO A 404 22.76 -20.08 -2.18
CA PRO A 404 21.31 -19.88 -2.28
C PRO A 404 20.57 -20.83 -1.33
N GLU A 405 19.46 -20.37 -0.75
CA GLU A 405 18.55 -21.27 -0.02
C GLU A 405 17.77 -22.15 -1.01
N GLN A 406 17.39 -23.34 -0.56
CA GLN A 406 16.71 -24.32 -1.41
C GLN A 406 15.25 -23.90 -1.65
N SER A 407 14.86 -23.74 -2.92
CA SER A 407 13.46 -23.54 -3.32
C SER A 407 12.55 -24.69 -2.89
N VAL A 408 11.29 -24.39 -2.63
CA VAL A 408 10.26 -25.39 -2.31
C VAL A 408 9.54 -25.81 -3.58
N ASP A 409 9.57 -27.11 -3.87
CA ASP A 409 8.92 -27.65 -5.06
C ASP A 409 7.41 -27.39 -5.04
N GLY A 410 6.88 -26.88 -6.15
CA GLY A 410 5.45 -26.61 -6.31
C GLY A 410 4.95 -25.30 -5.69
N VAL A 411 5.78 -24.58 -4.93
CA VAL A 411 5.41 -23.27 -4.35
C VAL A 411 6.35 -22.19 -4.87
N ASN A 412 5.82 -21.29 -5.70
CA ASN A 412 6.63 -20.21 -6.27
C ASN A 412 7.05 -19.22 -5.18
N ASN A 413 8.27 -18.69 -5.28
CA ASN A 413 8.80 -17.65 -4.39
C ASN A 413 8.85 -18.06 -2.91
N LEU A 414 9.09 -19.35 -2.63
CA LEU A 414 9.26 -19.89 -1.29
C LEU A 414 10.54 -20.74 -1.23
N VAL A 415 11.33 -20.56 -0.17
CA VAL A 415 12.57 -21.30 0.10
C VAL A 415 12.56 -21.87 1.52
N LYS A 416 13.35 -22.92 1.76
CA LYS A 416 13.61 -23.42 3.13
C LYS A 416 14.45 -22.39 3.88
N ALA A 417 14.00 -21.97 5.06
CA ALA A 417 14.72 -20.95 5.82
C ALA A 417 16.01 -21.51 6.41
N ASP A 418 17.08 -20.74 6.33
CA ASP A 418 18.34 -20.96 7.04
C ASP A 418 18.48 -19.99 8.23
N TYR A 419 19.64 -19.97 8.89
CA TYR A 419 19.92 -19.07 10.01
C TYR A 419 19.56 -17.61 9.68
N SER A 420 18.74 -17.02 10.53
CA SER A 420 18.08 -15.75 10.27
C SER A 420 17.98 -14.92 11.54
N TYR A 421 18.22 -13.62 11.41
CA TYR A 421 17.88 -12.62 12.41
C TYR A 421 16.62 -11.83 12.03
N TRP A 422 16.14 -11.03 12.97
CA TRP A 422 14.97 -10.17 12.86
C TRP A 422 13.65 -10.92 12.67
N THR A 423 12.66 -10.51 13.44
CA THR A 423 11.29 -11.03 13.40
C THR A 423 10.28 -10.04 12.82
N LEU A 424 10.75 -9.16 11.91
CA LEU A 424 9.99 -8.11 11.21
C LEU A 424 8.57 -8.56 10.85
N GLY A 425 8.46 -9.77 10.31
CA GLY A 425 7.18 -10.46 10.23
C GLY A 425 7.27 -11.88 9.68
N TYR A 426 6.36 -12.72 10.14
CA TYR A 426 6.25 -14.11 9.72
C TYR A 426 4.82 -14.62 9.81
N ALA A 427 4.46 -15.54 8.91
CA ALA A 427 3.28 -16.36 9.08
C ALA A 427 3.57 -17.52 10.04
N LEU A 428 2.59 -17.89 10.84
CA LEU A 428 2.67 -18.98 11.82
C LEU A 428 1.42 -19.85 11.73
N SER A 429 1.61 -21.16 11.63
CA SER A 429 0.52 -22.14 11.69
C SER A 429 0.14 -22.43 13.15
N GLN A 430 -1.06 -22.98 13.36
CA GLN A 430 -1.47 -23.44 14.69
C GLN A 430 -0.50 -24.49 15.28
N GLN A 431 0.02 -25.37 14.42
CA GLN A 431 1.00 -26.38 14.81
C GLN A 431 2.31 -25.74 15.22
N GLY A 432 2.80 -24.76 14.45
CA GLY A 432 4.00 -23.99 14.79
C GLY A 432 3.87 -23.29 16.14
N ALA A 433 2.75 -22.62 16.39
CA ALA A 433 2.48 -21.99 17.69
C ALA A 433 2.51 -23.00 18.84
N ARG A 434 1.97 -24.22 18.65
CA ARG A 434 2.02 -25.29 19.64
C ARG A 434 3.45 -25.75 19.93
N LYS A 435 4.26 -25.95 18.90
CA LYS A 435 5.67 -26.36 19.03
C LYS A 435 6.48 -25.30 19.79
N LEU A 436 6.33 -24.02 19.41
CA LEU A 436 7.04 -22.91 20.05
C LEU A 436 6.67 -22.75 21.54
N LEU A 437 5.39 -22.94 21.89
CA LEU A 437 4.95 -22.87 23.28
C LEU A 437 5.37 -24.10 24.10
N ALA A 438 5.38 -25.29 23.49
CA ALA A 438 5.79 -26.53 24.17
C ALA A 438 7.29 -26.56 24.52
N ALA A 439 8.12 -25.75 23.86
CA ALA A 439 9.55 -25.65 24.14
C ALA A 439 9.88 -25.04 25.52
N ASP A 440 8.90 -24.40 26.18
CA ASP A 440 9.04 -23.72 27.47
C ASP A 440 10.26 -22.78 27.53
N PRO A 441 10.26 -21.70 26.71
CA PRO A 441 11.46 -20.88 26.52
C PRO A 441 11.79 -19.96 27.70
N PHE A 442 10.89 -19.77 28.66
CA PHE A 442 11.11 -18.77 29.72
C PHE A 442 12.20 -19.18 30.70
N THR A 443 12.37 -20.47 30.99
CA THR A 443 13.39 -20.99 31.93
C THR A 443 14.79 -21.08 31.33
N ARG A 444 14.97 -20.67 30.06
CA ARG A 444 16.23 -20.71 29.31
C ARG A 444 16.15 -19.77 28.10
N MET A 445 15.83 -18.52 28.38
CA MET A 445 15.45 -17.53 27.38
C MET A 445 16.65 -17.13 26.51
N LEU A 446 16.37 -17.07 25.21
CA LEU A 446 17.17 -16.42 24.17
C LEU A 446 16.33 -15.27 23.57
N PRO A 447 16.92 -14.31 22.85
CA PRO A 447 16.15 -13.43 21.98
C PRO A 447 15.27 -14.24 21.03
N VAL A 448 14.12 -13.71 20.64
CA VAL A 448 13.15 -14.45 19.82
C VAL A 448 13.75 -14.86 18.47
N ASP A 449 14.60 -14.03 17.89
CA ASP A 449 15.26 -14.28 16.61
C ASP A 449 16.47 -15.21 16.70
N GLU A 450 16.98 -15.54 17.91
CA GLU A 450 17.90 -16.67 18.13
C GLU A 450 17.12 -17.96 18.46
N PHE A 451 16.04 -17.83 19.24
CA PHE A 451 15.20 -18.96 19.62
C PHE A 451 14.52 -19.63 18.42
N LEU A 452 13.96 -18.85 17.49
CA LEU A 452 13.28 -19.41 16.32
C LEU A 452 14.22 -20.31 15.49
N PRO A 453 15.44 -19.88 15.08
CA PRO A 453 16.41 -20.76 14.41
C PRO A 453 16.84 -22.00 15.18
N VAL A 454 16.88 -21.93 16.51
CA VAL A 454 17.09 -23.14 17.33
C VAL A 454 15.95 -24.12 17.09
N MET A 455 14.69 -23.67 17.13
CA MET A 455 13.53 -24.55 16.98
C MET A 455 13.38 -25.21 15.61
N PHE A 456 13.97 -24.65 14.54
CA PHE A 456 14.02 -25.26 13.20
C PHE A 456 15.40 -25.81 12.81
N ASP A 457 16.27 -26.07 13.78
CA ASP A 457 17.55 -26.78 13.63
C ASP A 457 18.54 -26.09 12.67
N LYS A 458 18.58 -24.75 12.67
CA LYS A 458 19.46 -23.93 11.82
C LYS A 458 20.29 -22.90 12.58
N HIS A 459 20.38 -23.01 13.90
CA HIS A 459 21.22 -22.12 14.68
C HIS A 459 22.70 -22.54 14.62
N PRO A 460 23.68 -21.63 14.47
CA PRO A 460 25.10 -22.01 14.36
C PRO A 460 25.72 -22.46 15.68
N ASN A 461 25.17 -22.02 16.83
CA ASN A 461 25.63 -22.43 18.15
C ASN A 461 24.94 -23.72 18.62
N THR A 462 25.67 -24.82 18.59
CA THR A 462 25.19 -26.15 19.03
C THR A 462 24.93 -26.23 20.53
N GLN A 463 25.60 -25.41 21.35
CA GLN A 463 25.32 -25.35 22.79
C GLN A 463 23.95 -24.76 23.07
N PHE A 464 23.52 -23.74 22.31
CA PHE A 464 22.17 -23.19 22.47
C PHE A 464 21.12 -24.21 22.05
N MET A 465 21.38 -24.93 20.96
CA MET A 465 20.45 -25.94 20.44
C MET A 465 20.24 -27.11 21.40
N SER A 466 21.26 -27.54 22.15
CA SER A 466 21.15 -28.69 23.06
C SER A 466 20.19 -28.47 24.23
N HIS A 467 19.80 -27.23 24.52
CA HIS A 467 18.81 -26.89 25.55
C HIS A 467 17.36 -27.01 25.08
N PHE A 468 17.12 -27.24 23.78
CA PHE A 468 15.77 -27.29 23.21
C PHE A 468 15.58 -28.56 22.38
N GLU A 469 14.56 -29.35 22.73
CA GLU A 469 14.08 -30.50 21.98
C GLU A 469 12.55 -30.61 22.15
N PRO A 470 11.79 -31.03 21.12
CA PRO A 470 12.23 -31.32 19.75
C PRO A 470 12.46 -30.04 18.92
N ARG A 471 13.51 -30.01 18.09
CA ARG A 471 13.78 -28.93 17.11
C ARG A 471 13.15 -29.21 15.73
N ASP A 472 11.86 -29.50 15.72
CA ASP A 472 11.15 -29.99 14.53
C ASP A 472 10.25 -28.94 13.85
N LEU A 473 10.48 -27.64 14.11
CA LEU A 473 9.72 -26.56 13.49
C LEU A 473 10.05 -26.47 11.98
N LYS A 474 9.03 -26.58 11.13
CA LYS A 474 9.18 -26.48 9.67
C LYS A 474 9.16 -25.03 9.22
N ALA A 475 10.34 -24.45 9.07
CA ALA A 475 10.52 -23.03 8.73
C ALA A 475 10.88 -22.80 7.25
N PHE A 476 10.19 -21.82 6.65
CA PHE A 476 10.40 -21.35 5.27
C PHE A 476 10.52 -19.83 5.24
N SER A 477 10.87 -19.28 4.08
CA SER A 477 10.90 -17.83 3.83
C SER A 477 10.38 -17.56 2.44
N VAL A 478 9.65 -16.45 2.29
CA VAL A 478 9.34 -15.92 0.96
C VAL A 478 10.60 -15.35 0.31
N GLU A 479 10.72 -15.49 -1.01
CA GLU A 479 11.86 -14.99 -1.80
C GLU A 479 11.35 -14.42 -3.14
N PRO A 480 11.51 -13.11 -3.43
CA PRO A 480 12.12 -12.11 -2.55
C PRO A 480 11.20 -11.75 -1.37
N LEU A 481 11.79 -11.20 -0.29
CA LEU A 481 11.07 -10.74 0.89
C LEU A 481 9.92 -9.78 0.54
N LEU A 482 8.92 -9.75 1.41
CA LEU A 482 7.69 -8.97 1.22
C LEU A 482 7.66 -7.71 2.10
N ILE A 483 8.44 -7.70 3.18
CA ILE A 483 8.60 -6.55 4.06
C ILE A 483 10.07 -6.38 4.45
N TYR A 484 10.44 -5.14 4.72
CA TYR A 484 11.79 -4.70 5.07
C TYR A 484 11.72 -3.76 6.27
N PRO A 485 12.82 -3.55 7.03
CA PRO A 485 12.79 -2.58 8.11
C PRO A 485 12.64 -1.17 7.52
N THR A 486 12.07 -0.25 8.30
CA THR A 486 11.95 1.14 7.88
C THR A 486 13.30 1.84 7.81
N HIS A 487 14.21 1.50 8.73
CA HIS A 487 15.60 1.92 8.74
C HIS A 487 16.49 0.72 9.06
N TYR A 488 17.60 0.58 8.37
CA TYR A 488 18.64 -0.38 8.72
C TYR A 488 19.54 0.18 9.83
N THR A 489 20.19 -0.72 10.58
CA THR A 489 21.15 -0.29 11.60
C THR A 489 22.24 0.58 10.97
N GLY A 490 22.50 1.73 11.60
CA GLY A 490 23.50 2.70 11.13
C GLY A 490 22.94 3.77 10.18
N GLU A 491 21.70 3.62 9.69
CA GLU A 491 21.05 4.68 8.91
C GLU A 491 20.59 5.83 9.81
N PRO A 492 20.62 7.09 9.34
CA PRO A 492 20.05 8.22 10.06
C PRO A 492 18.58 7.96 10.45
N GLY A 493 18.25 8.14 11.73
CA GLY A 493 16.90 7.88 12.25
C GLY A 493 16.64 6.43 12.68
N TYR A 494 17.62 5.53 12.59
CA TYR A 494 17.54 4.20 13.20
C TYR A 494 17.39 4.31 14.72
N PHE A 495 16.43 3.57 15.27
CA PHE A 495 16.20 3.49 16.72
C PHE A 495 15.59 2.13 17.06
N SER A 496 16.15 1.45 18.07
CA SER A 496 15.65 0.16 18.55
C SER A 496 15.18 0.24 20.00
N ASP A 497 13.89 -0.05 20.22
CA ASP A 497 13.31 -0.15 21.57
C ASP A 497 13.75 -1.44 22.30
N THR A 498 14.28 -2.44 21.59
CA THR A 498 14.81 -3.67 22.21
C THR A 498 16.22 -3.46 22.74
N GLU A 499 17.05 -2.74 21.99
CA GLU A 499 18.47 -2.51 22.31
C GLU A 499 18.69 -1.37 23.32
N THR A 500 17.76 -0.40 23.39
CA THR A 500 17.88 0.80 24.24
C THR A 500 17.06 0.67 25.52
N SER A 501 17.43 -0.23 26.44
CA SER A 501 16.73 -0.44 27.72
C SER A 501 17.72 -0.69 28.87
N THR A 502 17.50 -1.66 29.74
CA THR A 502 18.49 -2.10 30.74
C THR A 502 18.80 -3.57 30.53
N ILE A 503 19.90 -4.06 31.09
CA ILE A 503 20.16 -5.51 31.08
C ILE A 503 19.14 -6.25 31.96
N TRP A 504 18.98 -7.54 31.71
CA TRP A 504 17.92 -8.35 32.31
C TRP A 504 18.02 -8.46 33.84
N ASP A 505 19.22 -8.58 34.38
CA ASP A 505 19.52 -8.84 35.80
C ASP A 505 19.91 -7.58 36.60
N ASP A 506 20.07 -6.43 35.96
CA ASP A 506 20.41 -5.17 36.61
C ASP A 506 19.67 -3.98 35.97
N GLU A 507 18.79 -3.34 36.74
CA GLU A 507 18.01 -2.17 36.32
C GLU A 507 18.84 -0.87 36.30
N ALA A 508 20.00 -0.84 36.96
CA ALA A 508 20.88 0.31 36.98
C ALA A 508 21.77 0.39 35.73
N VAL A 509 21.94 -0.71 35.01
CA VAL A 509 22.79 -0.77 33.82
C VAL A 509 21.93 -0.55 32.57
N SER A 510 21.83 0.71 32.17
CA SER A 510 21.21 1.10 30.90
C SER A 510 22.08 0.69 29.71
N THR A 511 21.43 0.24 28.64
CA THR A 511 22.05 0.02 27.33
C THR A 511 21.68 1.18 26.42
N ASP A 512 22.69 1.84 25.85
CA ASP A 512 22.51 2.76 24.73
C ASP A 512 23.41 2.27 23.60
N TRP A 513 22.84 1.44 22.74
CA TRP A 513 23.59 0.76 21.69
C TRP A 513 23.56 1.59 20.41
N ASP A 514 24.35 2.66 20.39
CA ASP A 514 24.69 3.38 19.17
C ASP A 514 25.84 2.64 18.47
N ARG A 515 25.55 1.90 17.39
CA ARG A 515 26.56 1.10 16.65
C ARG A 515 27.67 1.93 15.97
N GLN A 516 27.76 3.23 16.22
CA GLN A 516 28.82 4.09 15.67
C GLN A 516 30.22 3.76 16.23
N ASP A 517 30.32 3.22 17.45
CA ASP A 517 31.61 2.95 18.12
C ASP A 517 32.02 1.47 18.18
N ALA A 518 31.23 0.54 17.65
CA ALA A 518 31.64 -0.85 17.57
C ALA A 518 32.65 -1.04 16.42
N ARG A 519 33.94 -1.13 16.76
CA ARG A 519 35.04 -1.57 15.86
C ARG A 519 34.73 -2.95 15.24
N LYS A 520 33.86 -3.00 14.24
CA LYS A 520 33.55 -4.16 13.37
C LYS A 520 32.60 -3.82 12.21
N THR A 521 32.38 -2.54 11.89
CA THR A 521 31.59 -2.07 10.73
C THR A 521 32.10 -2.65 9.39
N ALA A 522 33.41 -2.92 9.29
CA ALA A 522 34.05 -3.43 8.08
C ALA A 522 33.61 -4.85 7.65
N GLN A 523 33.06 -5.68 8.56
CA GLN A 523 32.57 -7.02 8.20
C GLN A 523 31.12 -7.03 7.73
N GLN A 524 30.36 -5.94 7.95
CA GLN A 524 28.97 -5.78 7.52
C GLN A 524 28.83 -4.98 6.21
N ASP A 525 29.77 -4.07 5.90
CA ASP A 525 29.76 -3.28 4.65
C ASP A 525 30.04 -4.12 3.38
N SER A 526 30.54 -5.36 3.52
CA SER A 526 30.86 -6.23 2.38
C SER A 526 29.69 -7.13 1.91
N ILE A 527 28.51 -7.01 2.52
CA ILE A 527 27.36 -7.86 2.20
C ILE A 527 26.46 -7.14 1.19
N ARG A 528 26.48 -7.62 -0.06
CA ARG A 528 25.65 -7.12 -1.15
C ARG A 528 24.16 -7.11 -0.73
N PRO A 529 23.39 -6.05 -1.02
CA PRO A 529 21.96 -5.96 -0.68
C PRO A 529 21.07 -6.91 -1.50
N VAL A 530 21.64 -7.63 -2.47
CA VAL A 530 20.94 -8.55 -3.37
C VAL A 530 21.68 -9.87 -3.39
N ALA A 531 21.04 -10.93 -2.86
CA ALA A 531 21.52 -12.29 -3.05
C ALA A 531 21.43 -12.64 -4.55
N GLN A 532 22.47 -13.27 -5.12
CA GLN A 532 22.49 -13.68 -6.52
C GLN A 532 21.53 -14.86 -6.75
N ASN A 533 20.28 -14.55 -7.08
CA ASN A 533 19.38 -15.43 -7.82
C ASN A 533 18.84 -14.64 -9.02
N SER A 534 19.72 -14.25 -9.94
CA SER A 534 19.34 -13.62 -11.20
C SER A 534 18.93 -14.69 -12.21
N VAL A 535 17.66 -14.69 -12.62
CA VAL A 535 17.21 -15.43 -13.80
C VAL A 535 17.68 -14.68 -15.04
N SER A 536 18.74 -15.17 -15.67
CA SER A 536 19.25 -14.72 -16.97
C SER A 536 18.34 -15.19 -18.10
N GLY A 537 17.78 -14.26 -18.86
CA GLY A 537 17.16 -14.51 -20.15
C GLY A 537 17.43 -13.30 -21.06
N GLU A 538 18.26 -13.49 -22.07
CA GLU A 538 18.75 -12.48 -23.02
C GLU A 538 17.61 -11.81 -23.80
N SER A 539 17.78 -10.52 -24.15
CA SER A 539 17.03 -9.87 -25.23
C SER A 539 17.94 -8.87 -25.98
N PRO A 540 17.93 -8.83 -27.33
CA PRO A 540 18.83 -8.00 -28.13
C PRO A 540 18.36 -6.53 -28.22
N PRO A 541 19.21 -5.60 -28.70
CA PRO A 541 18.98 -4.16 -28.56
C PRO A 541 17.90 -3.63 -29.52
N PRO A 542 17.22 -2.51 -29.17
CA PRO A 542 16.12 -2.00 -29.97
C PRO A 542 16.61 -1.20 -31.19
N ALA A 543 16.05 -1.54 -32.36
CA ALA A 543 16.07 -0.67 -33.53
C ALA A 543 15.07 0.49 -33.33
N ALA A 544 15.55 1.71 -33.56
CA ALA A 544 14.77 2.94 -33.48
C ALA A 544 13.61 2.96 -34.48
N ARG A 545 12.42 3.39 -34.02
CA ARG A 545 11.44 4.17 -34.81
C ARG A 545 10.36 4.77 -33.90
N ALA A 546 10.07 6.05 -34.15
CA ALA A 546 9.29 6.94 -33.32
C ALA A 546 7.77 6.65 -33.34
N SER A 547 7.12 6.72 -32.16
CA SER A 547 5.69 7.00 -32.02
C SER A 547 5.34 7.50 -30.60
N ARG A 548 4.70 8.68 -30.53
CA ARG A 548 3.72 9.19 -29.54
C ARG A 548 3.86 8.81 -28.06
N ASP A 549 5.07 8.75 -27.50
CA ASP A 549 5.27 8.62 -26.05
C ASP A 549 6.08 9.76 -25.41
N GLU A 550 6.41 10.81 -26.17
CA GLU A 550 7.13 11.96 -25.62
C GLU A 550 6.63 13.27 -26.23
N LEU A 551 5.54 13.80 -25.68
CA LEU A 551 5.31 15.24 -25.58
C LEU A 551 4.61 15.55 -24.25
#